data_AF-A0A6G2DDY7-F1
#
_entry.id   AF-A0A6G2DDY7-F1
#
_cell.length_a   1.000
_cell.length_b   1.000
_cell.length_c   1.000
_cell.angle_alpha   90.00
_cell.angle_beta   90.00
_cell.angle_gamma   90.00
#
_symmetry.space_group_name_H-M   'P 1'
#
loop_
_entity.id
_entity.type
_entity.pdbx_description
1 polymer ?
#
loop_
_entity_poly.entity_id
_entity_poly.type
_entity_poly.pdbx_seq_one_letter_code
_entity_poly.pdbx_strand_id
1 'polypeptide(L)'
;DTYQATFETNHPAIKHFFGPAGNKDVQNSNGAYATGDAFYYMAYRMLDKDGAVTYTHEMTHNSDREIYLGGYGRRNGLGPEFYAKGLLLAPDHPNDPTVTINSILKYDQSEESTRLQVADPTQRFGSVDDLNKYMHNMFDVIYM
;
A
#
# COMPACT_ATOMS: atom_id res chain seq x y z
N ASP A 1 19.54 -13.14 -3.69
CA ASP A 1 20.20 -11.84 -3.59
C ASP A 1 19.84 -10.96 -4.78
N THR A 2 19.41 -9.73 -4.51
CA THR A 2 19.18 -8.68 -5.51
C THR A 2 20.47 -7.91 -5.72
N TYR A 3 20.87 -7.71 -6.98
CA TYR A 3 22.06 -6.93 -7.35
C TYR A 3 21.64 -5.71 -8.18
N GLN A 4 22.21 -4.55 -7.85
CA GLN A 4 21.98 -3.33 -8.61
C GLN A 4 22.66 -3.41 -9.98
N ALA A 5 21.87 -3.45 -11.05
CA ALA A 5 22.38 -3.34 -12.40
C ALA A 5 22.61 -1.87 -12.79
N THR A 6 23.68 -1.59 -13.53
CA THR A 6 23.95 -0.28 -14.13
C THR A 6 23.39 -0.22 -15.55
N PHE A 7 23.35 0.97 -16.16
CA PHE A 7 22.92 1.13 -17.56
C PHE A 7 23.87 0.49 -18.59
N GLU A 8 25.05 0.01 -18.16
CA GLU A 8 25.99 -0.71 -19.02
C GLU A 8 25.66 -2.21 -19.15
N THR A 9 24.66 -2.69 -18.42
CA THR A 9 24.22 -4.09 -18.47
C THR A 9 23.67 -4.49 -19.85
N ASN A 10 23.88 -5.75 -20.22
CA ASN A 10 23.30 -6.35 -21.42
C ASN A 10 21.88 -6.90 -21.21
N HIS A 11 21.28 -6.72 -20.02
CA HIS A 11 19.92 -7.18 -19.78
C HIS A 11 18.92 -6.47 -20.72
N PRO A 12 18.10 -7.20 -21.50
CA PRO A 12 17.31 -6.61 -22.58
C PRO A 12 16.31 -5.55 -22.08
N ALA A 13 15.69 -5.76 -20.92
CA ALA A 13 14.76 -4.77 -20.34
C ALA A 13 15.46 -3.45 -19.97
N ILE A 14 16.71 -3.50 -19.51
CA ILE A 14 17.45 -2.29 -19.16
C ILE A 14 17.99 -1.63 -20.42
N LYS A 15 18.55 -2.41 -21.36
CA LYS A 15 19.12 -1.89 -22.60
C LYS A 15 18.09 -1.24 -23.52
N HIS A 16 16.89 -1.82 -23.63
CA HIS A 16 15.89 -1.40 -24.62
C HIS A 16 14.73 -0.60 -24.03
N PHE A 17 14.59 -0.52 -22.71
CA PHE A 17 13.51 0.23 -22.06
C PHE A 17 14.00 1.14 -20.94
N PHE A 18 14.45 0.60 -19.80
CA PHE A 18 14.75 1.43 -18.62
C PHE A 18 15.94 2.38 -18.82
N GLY A 19 16.98 1.94 -19.51
CA GLY A 19 18.15 2.76 -19.86
C GLY A 19 17.79 3.94 -20.76
N PRO A 20 17.14 3.72 -21.93
CA PRO A 20 16.64 4.79 -22.79
C PRO A 20 15.62 5.73 -22.12
N ALA A 21 14.77 5.21 -21.23
CA ALA A 21 13.83 6.02 -20.45
C ALA A 21 14.55 6.95 -19.46
N GLY A 22 15.83 6.69 -19.15
CA GLY A 22 16.72 7.62 -18.44
C GLY A 22 16.41 7.81 -16.96
N ASN A 23 15.62 6.92 -16.36
CA ASN A 23 15.21 7.08 -14.97
C ASN A 23 16.33 6.65 -14.01
N LYS A 24 16.97 7.63 -13.36
CA LYS A 24 18.13 7.45 -12.47
C LYS A 24 17.68 7.41 -11.01
N ASP A 25 16.94 6.38 -10.64
CA ASP A 25 16.47 6.23 -9.26
C ASP A 25 17.57 5.73 -8.34
N VAL A 26 17.50 6.14 -7.08
CA VAL A 26 18.38 5.63 -6.03
C VAL A 26 17.93 4.22 -5.66
N GLN A 27 18.66 3.20 -6.10
CA GLN A 27 18.54 1.87 -5.50
C GLN A 27 19.24 1.86 -4.14
N ASN A 28 18.46 1.82 -3.06
CA ASN A 28 18.95 1.76 -1.68
C ASN A 28 18.87 0.34 -1.08
N SER A 29 18.58 -0.68 -1.92
CA SER A 29 18.38 -2.09 -1.55
C SER A 29 17.33 -2.35 -0.46
N ASN A 30 16.53 -1.34 -0.06
CA ASN A 30 15.64 -1.43 1.08
C ASN A 30 14.29 -0.77 0.79
N GLY A 31 13.23 -1.53 1.02
CA GLY A 31 11.85 -1.05 1.01
C GLY A 31 11.33 -0.54 -0.33
N ALA A 32 10.51 0.50 -0.25
CA ALA A 32 10.03 1.34 -1.34
C ALA A 32 10.06 2.80 -0.86
N TYR A 33 9.92 3.75 -1.78
CA TYR A 33 9.77 5.15 -1.41
C TYR A 33 8.93 5.92 -2.42
N ALA A 34 8.17 6.88 -1.90
CA ALA A 34 7.36 7.83 -2.63
C ALA A 34 8.05 9.19 -2.75
N THR A 35 7.88 9.87 -3.89
CA THR A 35 8.45 11.21 -4.16
C THR A 35 7.43 12.33 -4.05
N GLY A 36 6.15 12.01 -3.93
CA GLY A 36 5.02 12.94 -4.05
C GLY A 36 4.23 12.72 -5.34
N ASP A 37 4.92 12.43 -6.44
CA ASP A 37 4.30 12.27 -7.77
C ASP A 37 4.47 10.85 -8.34
N ALA A 38 5.41 10.09 -7.79
CA ALA A 38 5.70 8.71 -8.17
C ALA A 38 6.15 7.92 -6.94
N PHE A 39 6.29 6.62 -7.07
CA PHE A 39 6.94 5.80 -6.06
C PHE A 39 7.66 4.61 -6.70
N TYR A 40 8.63 4.07 -5.97
CA TYR A 40 9.57 3.10 -6.52
C TYR A 40 9.77 1.92 -5.59
N TYR A 41 9.61 0.72 -6.14
CA TYR A 41 9.92 -0.55 -5.47
C TYR A 41 11.41 -0.86 -5.55
N MET A 42 12.11 -0.87 -4.41
CA MET A 42 13.55 -1.14 -4.38
C MET A 42 13.85 -2.56 -3.92
N ALA A 43 13.24 -3.01 -2.83
CA ALA A 43 13.42 -4.36 -2.28
C ALA A 43 12.16 -5.24 -2.42
N TYR A 44 10.99 -4.63 -2.35
CA TYR A 44 9.72 -5.34 -2.54
C TYR A 44 9.44 -5.57 -4.02
N ARG A 45 8.75 -6.67 -4.36
CA ARG A 45 8.39 -6.95 -5.75
C ARG A 45 6.96 -6.50 -6.00
N MET A 46 6.75 -5.63 -6.97
CA MET A 46 5.43 -5.10 -7.30
C MET A 46 4.35 -6.16 -7.56
N LEU A 47 4.73 -7.35 -8.06
CA LEU A 47 3.78 -8.37 -8.52
C LEU A 47 3.39 -9.40 -7.45
N ASP A 48 3.91 -9.32 -6.23
CA ASP A 48 3.49 -10.20 -5.14
C ASP A 48 2.51 -9.52 -4.17
N LYS A 49 1.97 -10.30 -3.22
CA LYS A 49 0.99 -9.81 -2.23
C LYS A 49 1.57 -8.66 -1.40
N ASP A 50 2.82 -8.78 -0.95
CA ASP A 50 3.52 -7.75 -0.18
C ASP A 50 3.72 -6.47 -1.01
N GLY A 51 3.96 -6.62 -2.32
CA GLY A 51 3.97 -5.52 -3.28
C GLY A 51 2.65 -4.76 -3.33
N ALA A 52 1.51 -5.45 -3.32
CA ALA A 52 0.19 -4.82 -3.28
C ALA A 52 -0.06 -4.08 -1.95
N VAL A 53 0.43 -4.59 -0.82
CA VAL A 53 0.32 -3.85 0.45
C VAL A 53 1.21 -2.61 0.45
N THR A 54 2.47 -2.77 0.00
CA THR A 54 3.42 -1.67 -0.20
C THR A 54 2.85 -0.61 -1.15
N TYR A 55 2.14 -1.00 -2.21
CA TYR A 55 1.44 -0.08 -3.10
C TYR A 55 0.49 0.85 -2.32
N THR A 56 -0.31 0.31 -1.40
CA THR A 56 -1.25 1.14 -0.61
C THR A 56 -0.52 2.11 0.33
N HIS A 57 0.64 1.71 0.87
CA HIS A 57 1.52 2.58 1.66
C HIS A 57 2.00 3.78 0.85
N GLU A 58 2.68 3.50 -0.27
CA GLU A 58 3.35 4.52 -1.07
C GLU A 58 2.35 5.40 -1.84
N MET A 59 1.21 4.84 -2.26
CA MET A 59 0.14 5.64 -2.85
C MET A 59 -0.51 6.57 -1.83
N THR A 60 -0.59 6.18 -0.56
CA THR A 60 -1.01 7.09 0.50
C THR A 60 -0.04 8.26 0.62
N HIS A 61 1.27 8.00 0.62
CA HIS A 61 2.29 9.07 0.67
C HIS A 61 2.18 10.08 -0.47
N ASN A 62 1.89 9.61 -1.68
CA ASN A 62 1.69 10.48 -2.85
C ASN A 62 0.36 11.23 -2.80
N SER A 63 -0.70 10.59 -2.33
CA SER A 63 -2.07 11.06 -2.58
C SER A 63 -2.78 11.65 -1.36
N ASP A 64 -2.18 11.59 -0.16
CA ASP A 64 -2.82 12.09 1.06
C ASP A 64 -3.02 13.61 1.08
N ARG A 65 -2.20 14.38 0.37
CA ARG A 65 -2.33 15.84 0.36
C ARG A 65 -3.53 16.32 -0.44
N GLU A 66 -3.81 15.65 -1.56
CA GLU A 66 -4.74 16.14 -2.57
C GLU A 66 -5.99 15.28 -2.73
N ILE A 67 -5.86 13.96 -2.57
CA ILE A 67 -6.94 13.01 -2.89
C ILE A 67 -7.58 12.46 -1.61
N TYR A 68 -6.82 11.75 -0.77
CA TYR A 68 -7.42 11.02 0.36
C TYR A 68 -7.97 11.93 1.46
N LEU A 69 -7.39 13.12 1.66
CA LEU A 69 -7.80 14.07 2.71
C LEU A 69 -8.64 15.23 2.17
N GLY A 70 -9.28 15.05 1.00
CA GLY A 70 -10.19 16.04 0.43
C GLY A 70 -9.52 17.34 -0.01
N GLY A 71 -8.22 17.32 -0.29
CA GLY A 71 -7.47 18.48 -0.81
C GLY A 71 -6.96 19.46 0.25
N TYR A 72 -7.17 19.21 1.54
CA TYR A 72 -6.77 20.14 2.60
C TYR A 72 -5.32 19.93 3.09
N GLY A 73 -4.62 18.94 2.56
CA GLY A 73 -3.31 18.55 3.05
C GLY A 73 -3.34 17.80 4.38
N ARG A 74 -2.14 17.46 4.85
CA ARG A 74 -1.94 16.80 6.15
C ARG A 74 -2.18 17.77 7.30
N ARG A 75 -2.65 17.25 8.43
CA ARG A 75 -2.75 18.02 9.68
C ARG A 75 -1.36 18.44 10.15
N ASN A 76 -1.21 19.71 10.54
CA ASN A 76 0.04 20.21 11.08
C ASN A 76 0.49 19.37 12.31
N GLY A 77 1.77 19.00 12.33
CA GLY A 77 2.38 18.17 13.36
C GLY A 77 2.29 16.66 13.10
N LEU A 78 1.51 16.21 12.10
CA LEU A 78 1.45 14.81 11.71
C LEU A 78 2.27 14.55 10.45
N GLY A 79 3.18 13.58 10.54
CA GLY A 79 4.01 13.16 9.42
C GLY A 79 3.26 12.27 8.42
N PRO A 80 3.85 12.04 7.23
CA PRO A 80 3.26 11.20 6.18
C PRO A 80 2.96 9.76 6.65
N GLU A 81 3.87 9.16 7.42
CA GLU A 81 3.75 7.78 7.93
C GLU A 81 2.54 7.57 8.85
N PHE A 82 2.06 8.62 9.51
CA PHE A 82 0.84 8.54 10.34
C PHE A 82 -0.37 8.14 9.48
N TYR A 83 -0.47 8.68 8.27
CA TYR A 83 -1.57 8.41 7.36
C TYR A 83 -1.39 7.09 6.63
N ALA A 84 -0.18 6.78 6.18
CA ALA A 84 0.11 5.51 5.52
C ALA A 84 -0.07 4.34 6.48
N LYS A 85 0.79 4.18 7.50
CA LYS A 85 0.74 3.01 8.40
C LYS A 85 -0.43 3.03 9.39
N GLY A 86 -0.85 4.22 9.80
CA GLY A 86 -1.81 4.38 10.89
C GLY A 86 -3.27 4.47 10.43
N LEU A 87 -3.54 4.61 9.14
CA LEU A 87 -4.90 4.90 8.66
C LEU A 87 -5.28 4.19 7.34
N LEU A 88 -4.48 4.35 6.29
CA LEU A 88 -4.92 4.03 4.91
C LEU A 88 -4.18 2.85 4.24
N LEU A 89 -3.16 2.30 4.90
CA LEU A 89 -2.52 1.05 4.48
C LEU A 89 -3.46 -0.14 4.68
N ALA A 90 -3.50 -1.02 3.68
CA ALA A 90 -4.12 -2.34 3.80
C ALA A 90 -3.30 -3.25 4.76
N PRO A 91 -3.92 -4.20 5.46
CA PRO A 91 -3.20 -5.12 6.33
C PRO A 91 -2.24 -6.02 5.52
N ASP A 92 -1.11 -6.40 6.15
CA ASP A 92 -0.12 -7.29 5.56
C ASP A 92 -0.70 -8.71 5.41
N HIS A 93 -1.41 -9.17 6.44
CA HIS A 93 -1.97 -10.52 6.54
C HIS A 93 -3.45 -10.52 6.97
N PRO A 94 -4.24 -11.53 6.59
CA PRO A 94 -5.66 -11.62 6.95
C PRO A 94 -5.90 -11.72 8.46
N ASN A 95 -4.92 -12.20 9.23
CA ASN A 95 -4.99 -12.43 10.67
C ASN A 95 -4.26 -11.35 11.48
N ASP A 96 -3.85 -10.24 10.86
CA ASP A 96 -3.23 -9.13 11.59
C ASP A 96 -4.24 -8.51 12.57
N PRO A 97 -3.92 -8.42 13.88
CA PRO A 97 -4.81 -7.86 14.89
C PRO A 97 -4.71 -6.33 14.92
N THR A 98 -4.87 -5.70 13.76
CA THR A 98 -4.77 -4.25 13.57
C THR A 98 -6.10 -3.69 13.09
N VAL A 99 -6.42 -2.46 13.51
CA VAL A 99 -7.56 -1.72 12.99
C VAL A 99 -7.12 -1.04 11.69
N THR A 100 -7.37 -1.72 10.57
CA THR A 100 -7.03 -1.26 9.22
C THR A 100 -8.20 -1.53 8.28
N ILE A 101 -8.13 -0.99 7.06
CA ILE A 101 -9.10 -1.26 6.00
C ILE A 101 -8.39 -2.07 4.93
N ASN A 102 -8.71 -3.36 4.80
CA ASN A 102 -8.28 -4.10 3.62
C ASN A 102 -8.96 -3.50 2.38
N SER A 103 -8.17 -2.85 1.54
CA SER A 103 -8.62 -2.14 0.34
C SER A 103 -8.17 -2.80 -0.96
N ILE A 104 -7.30 -3.81 -0.90
CA ILE A 104 -6.62 -4.35 -2.10
C ILE A 104 -6.57 -5.87 -2.18
N LEU A 105 -6.42 -6.58 -1.06
CA LEU A 105 -6.21 -8.03 -1.08
C LEU A 105 -7.54 -8.79 -1.06
N LYS A 106 -7.64 -9.85 -1.85
CA LYS A 106 -8.68 -10.86 -1.71
C LYS A 106 -8.06 -12.08 -1.02
N TYR A 107 -8.65 -12.50 0.09
CA TYR A 107 -8.18 -13.64 0.87
C TYR A 107 -8.91 -14.93 0.49
N ASP A 108 -8.19 -16.03 0.53
CA ASP A 108 -8.69 -17.35 0.18
C ASP A 108 -9.55 -17.94 1.30
N GLN A 109 -10.45 -18.88 0.96
CA GLN A 109 -11.30 -19.54 1.95
C GLN A 109 -10.49 -20.33 2.99
N SER A 110 -9.29 -20.80 2.64
CA SER A 110 -8.39 -21.46 3.59
C SER A 110 -7.94 -20.55 4.73
N GLU A 111 -8.03 -19.23 4.57
CA GLU A 111 -7.60 -18.23 5.54
C GLU A 111 -8.76 -17.80 6.48
N GLU A 112 -9.99 -18.30 6.28
CA GLU A 112 -11.17 -17.86 7.02
C GLU A 112 -11.10 -18.09 8.54
N SER A 113 -10.49 -19.21 8.97
CA SER A 113 -10.57 -19.67 10.36
C SER A 113 -9.85 -18.76 11.36
N THR A 114 -8.88 -17.98 10.90
CA THR A 114 -8.09 -17.03 11.71
C THR A 114 -8.23 -15.59 11.24
N ARG A 115 -9.10 -15.33 10.27
CA ARG A 115 -9.22 -14.01 9.63
C ARG A 115 -9.81 -12.99 10.59
N LEU A 116 -9.12 -11.85 10.69
CA LEU A 116 -9.55 -10.65 11.39
C LEU A 116 -9.96 -9.53 10.43
N GLN A 117 -9.48 -9.59 9.18
CA GLN A 117 -9.65 -8.56 8.16
C GLN A 117 -10.79 -8.86 7.17
N VAL A 118 -11.19 -7.88 6.35
CA VAL A 118 -12.18 -8.07 5.27
C VAL A 118 -11.67 -9.07 4.23
N ALA A 119 -12.52 -10.02 3.82
CA ALA A 119 -12.14 -11.09 2.87
C ALA A 119 -12.02 -10.62 1.42
N ASP A 120 -13.02 -9.88 0.93
CA ASP A 120 -13.03 -9.30 -0.42
C ASP A 120 -13.47 -7.83 -0.36
N PRO A 121 -12.56 -6.87 -0.55
CA PRO A 121 -12.89 -5.45 -0.47
C PRO A 121 -13.90 -5.00 -1.53
N THR A 122 -13.86 -5.63 -2.72
CA THR A 122 -14.74 -5.26 -3.85
C THR A 122 -16.19 -5.67 -3.63
N GLN A 123 -16.43 -6.64 -2.73
CA GLN A 123 -17.77 -7.05 -2.31
C GLN A 123 -18.21 -6.31 -1.04
N ARG A 124 -17.28 -6.00 -0.13
CA ARG A 124 -17.61 -5.39 1.16
C ARG A 124 -17.92 -3.91 1.07
N PHE A 125 -17.22 -3.19 0.18
CA PHE A 125 -17.25 -1.73 0.08
C PHE A 125 -17.77 -1.28 -1.28
N GLY A 126 -19.07 -1.01 -1.39
CA GLY A 126 -19.69 -0.42 -2.58
C GLY A 126 -19.94 1.09 -2.45
N SER A 127 -19.93 1.61 -1.23
CA SER A 127 -20.26 3.00 -0.90
C SER A 127 -19.56 3.47 0.36
N VAL A 128 -19.59 4.79 0.60
CA VAL A 128 -19.14 5.39 1.87
C VAL A 128 -19.97 4.88 3.05
N ASP A 129 -21.28 4.65 2.85
CA ASP A 129 -22.15 4.11 3.90
C ASP A 129 -21.77 2.67 4.29
N ASP A 130 -21.34 1.85 3.34
CA ASP A 130 -20.85 0.49 3.64
C ASP A 130 -19.59 0.51 4.49
N LEU A 131 -18.66 1.42 4.18
CA LEU A 131 -17.44 1.63 4.96
C LEU A 131 -17.78 2.15 6.36
N ASN A 132 -18.63 3.17 6.47
CA ASN A 132 -19.08 3.70 7.75
C ASN A 132 -19.70 2.58 8.61
N LYS A 133 -20.65 1.83 8.05
CA LYS A 133 -21.31 0.72 8.75
C LYS A 133 -20.31 -0.37 9.17
N TYR A 134 -19.33 -0.68 8.34
CA TYR A 134 -18.25 -1.61 8.70
C TYR A 134 -17.46 -1.13 9.92
N MET A 135 -16.95 0.10 9.86
CA MET A 135 -16.14 0.67 10.93
C MET A 135 -16.95 0.80 12.23
N HIS A 136 -18.21 1.25 12.16
CA HIS A 136 -19.11 1.31 13.31
C HIS A 136 -19.27 -0.05 13.98
N ASN A 137 -19.66 -1.08 13.22
CA ASN A 137 -19.87 -2.42 13.79
C ASN A 137 -18.58 -3.03 14.36
N MET A 138 -17.43 -2.76 13.74
CA MET A 138 -16.13 -3.19 14.27
C MET A 138 -15.85 -2.57 15.64
N PHE A 139 -16.05 -1.25 15.76
CA PHE A 139 -15.85 -0.56 17.04
C PHE A 139 -16.91 -0.94 18.10
N ASP A 140 -18.16 -1.21 17.70
CA ASP A 140 -19.18 -1.75 18.62
C ASP A 140 -18.70 -3.04 19.27
N VAL A 141 -18.06 -3.94 18.51
CA VAL A 141 -17.49 -5.20 19.04
C VAL A 141 -16.29 -4.95 19.96
N ILE A 142 -15.41 -4.03 19.59
CA ILE A 142 -14.21 -3.70 20.37
C ILE A 142 -14.59 -3.05 21.72
N TYR A 143 -15.69 -2.29 21.77
CA TYR A 143 -16.13 -1.57 22.97
C TYR A 143 -17.09 -2.35 23.89
N MET A 144 -17.44 -3.60 23.56
CA MET A 144 -18.25 -4.46 24.45
C MET A 144 -17.52 -4.79 25.76
#